data_AF-A0A8T3RPQ5-F1
#
_entry.id   AF-A0A8T3RPQ5-F1
#
_cell.length_a   1.000
_cell.length_b   1.000
_cell.length_c   1.000
_cell.angle_alpha   90.00
_cell.angle_beta   90.00
_cell.angle_gamma   90.00
#
_symmetry.space_group_name_H-M   'P 1'
#
loop_
_entity.id
_entity.type
_entity.pdbx_description
1 polymer ?
#
loop_
_entity_poly.entity_id
_entity_poly.type
_entity_poly.pdbx_seq_one_letter_code
_entity_poly.pdbx_strand_id
1 'polypeptide(L)' 'MENHPDPDPQETQEWIESLEAIIEREGAGRAHFLLEKLVEKARRSGAYLPYSANTAYLNT' A
#
# COMPACT_ATOMS: atom_id res chain seq x y z
N MET A 1 17.05 -7.37 9.30
CA MET A 1 15.74 -6.71 9.14
C MET A 1 15.53 -5.92 10.41
N GLU A 2 15.73 -4.61 10.38
CA GLU A 2 15.43 -3.77 11.54
C GLU A 2 13.91 -3.79 11.74
N ASN A 3 13.46 -4.38 12.85
CA ASN A 3 12.10 -4.17 13.35
C ASN A 3 12.07 -2.73 13.89
N HIS A 4 11.93 -1.76 13.00
CA HIS A 4 11.52 -0.43 13.42
C HIS A 4 10.11 -0.56 14.00
N PRO A 5 9.91 -0.24 15.29
CA PRO A 5 8.55 -0.15 15.83
C PRO A 5 7.81 0.90 15.01
N ASP A 6 6.59 0.56 14.59
CA ASP A 6 5.70 1.48 13.90
C ASP A 6 5.54 2.75 14.77
N PRO A 7 5.97 3.93 14.29
CA PRO A 7 5.91 5.15 15.07
C PRO A 7 4.48 5.61 15.33
N ASP A 8 3.51 5.20 14.50
CA ASP A 8 2.09 5.50 14.68
C ASP A 8 1.22 4.30 14.24
N PRO A 9 1.04 3.31 15.12
CA PRO A 9 0.24 2.13 14.79
C PRO A 9 -1.25 2.44 14.60
N GLN A 10 -1.74 3.57 15.12
CA GLN A 10 -3.13 3.97 14.91
C GLN A 10 -3.32 4.46 13.48
N GLU A 11 -2.44 5.34 12.99
CA GLU A 11 -2.45 5.76 11.59
C GLU A 11 -2.37 4.53 10.66
N THR A 12 -1.41 3.63 10.89
CA THR A 12 -1.30 2.40 10.09
C THR A 12 -2.59 1.58 10.04
N GLN A 13 -3.27 1.43 11.18
CA GLN A 13 -4.55 0.72 11.25
C GLN A 13 -5.65 1.43 10.44
N GLU A 14 -5.75 2.76 10.54
CA GLU A 14 -6.73 3.55 9.78
C GLU A 14 -6.50 3.42 8.26
N TRP A 15 -5.24 3.37 7.83
CA TRP A 15 -4.89 3.14 6.42
C TRP A 15 -5.24 1.72 5.95
N ILE A 16 -5.05 0.71 6.79
CA ILE A 16 -5.45 -0.68 6.50
C ILE A 16 -6.97 -0.77 6.35
N GLU A 17 -7.73 -0.24 7.31
CA GLU A 17 -9.19 -0.25 7.29
C GLU A 17 -9.74 0.50 6.06
N SER A 18 -9.10 1.61 5.68
CA SER A 18 -9.45 2.36 4.47
C SER A 18 -9.26 1.51 3.21
N LEU A 19 -8.16 0.75 3.12
CA LEU A 19 -7.89 -0.13 1.99
C LEU A 19 -8.89 -1.29 1.93
N GLU A 20 -9.21 -1.90 3.07
CA GLU A 20 -10.22 -2.96 3.18
C GLU A 20 -11.59 -2.46 2.71
N ALA A 21 -12.03 -1.30 3.18
CA ALA A 21 -13.29 -0.70 2.75
C ALA A 21 -13.33 -0.43 1.24
N ILE A 22 -12.22 -0.03 0.62
CA ILE A 22 -12.12 0.14 -0.84
C ILE A 22 -12.25 -1.20 -1.56
N ILE A 23 -11.56 -2.25 -1.07
CA ILE A 23 -11.66 -3.59 -1.64
C ILE A 23 -13.10 -4.10 -1.58
N GLU A 24 -13.79 -3.90 -0.47
CA GLU A 24 -15.19 -4.34 -0.31
C GLU A 24 -16.16 -3.57 -1.20
N ARG A 25 -15.97 -2.24 -1.35
CA ARG A 25 -16.92 -1.37 -2.06
C ARG A 25 -16.65 -1.26 -3.56
N GLU A 26 -15.38 -1.18 -3.96
CA GLU A 26 -14.94 -0.88 -5.33
C GLU A 26 -14.15 -2.04 -5.97
N GLY A 27 -13.77 -3.06 -5.18
CA GLY A 27 -13.08 -4.25 -5.65
C GLY A 27 -11.55 -4.11 -5.72
N ALA A 28 -10.89 -5.24 -5.93
CA ALA A 28 -9.43 -5.35 -5.93
C ALA A 28 -8.74 -4.48 -7.01
N GLY A 29 -9.37 -4.30 -8.18
CA GLY A 29 -8.81 -3.48 -9.26
C GLY A 29 -8.63 -2.02 -8.87
N ARG A 30 -9.59 -1.45 -8.13
CA ARG A 30 -9.50 -0.07 -7.63
C ARG A 30 -8.42 0.06 -6.56
N ALA A 31 -8.38 -0.86 -5.61
CA ALA A 31 -7.37 -0.90 -4.55
C ALA A 31 -5.96 -0.96 -5.14
N HIS A 32 -5.75 -1.81 -6.15
CA HIS A 32 -4.48 -1.92 -6.86
C HIS A 32 -4.06 -0.59 -7.50
N PHE A 33 -4.97 0.05 -8.24
CA PHE A 33 -4.70 1.35 -8.86
C PHE A 33 -4.29 2.43 -7.84
N LEU A 34 -4.95 2.48 -6.68
CA LEU A 34 -4.61 3.44 -5.63
C LEU A 34 -3.23 3.17 -5.02
N LEU A 35 -2.91 1.91 -4.75
CA LEU A 35 -1.58 1.51 -4.25
C LEU A 35 -0.48 1.90 -5.25
N GLU A 36 -0.67 1.67 -6.55
CA GLU A 36 0.28 2.10 -7.57
C GLU A 36 0.52 3.62 -7.54
N LYS A 37 -0.54 4.42 -7.38
CA LYS A 37 -0.45 5.88 -7.29
C LYS A 37 0.27 6.34 -6.03
N LEU A 38 0.03 5.70 -4.89
CA LEU A 38 0.71 5.99 -3.64
C LEU A 38 2.21 5.66 -3.72
N VAL A 39 2.57 4.51 -4.29
CA VAL A 39 3.95 4.12 -4.54
C VAL A 39 4.64 5.10 -5.49
N GLU A 40 3.99 5.48 -6.59
CA GLU A 40 4.50 6.47 -7.54
C GLU A 40 4.77 7.81 -6.85
N LYS A 41 3.83 8.27 -6.01
CA LYS A 41 3.98 9.50 -5.23
C LYS A 41 5.14 9.42 -4.24
N ALA A 42 5.25 8.33 -3.48
CA ALA A 42 6.33 8.11 -2.52
C ALA A 42 7.70 8.14 -3.19
N ARG A 43 7.86 7.44 -4.32
CA ARG A 43 9.09 7.47 -5.14
C ARG A 43 9.45 8.87 -5.58
N ARG A 44 8.47 9.63 -6.11
CA ARG A 44 8.68 11.03 -6.54
C ARG A 44 9.05 11.96 -5.38
N SER A 45 8.61 11.64 -4.16
CA SER A 45 8.94 12.38 -2.95
C SER A 45 10.28 11.99 -2.32
N GLY A 46 11.04 11.06 -2.95
CA GLY A 46 12.36 10.64 -2.46
C GLY A 46 12.33 9.54 -1.40
N ALA A 47 11.17 8.92 -1.14
CA ALA A 47 11.10 7.76 -0.26
C ALA A 47 11.86 6.58 -0.88
N TYR A 48 12.77 5.98 -0.11
CA TYR A 48 13.45 4.75 -0.52
C TYR A 48 12.48 3.59 -0.38
N LEU A 49 11.91 3.18 -1.51
CA LEU A 49 11.16 1.93 -1.60
C LEU A 49 12.08 0.90 -2.28
N PRO A 50 12.64 -0.07 -1.53
CA PRO A 50 13.38 -1.15 -2.18
C PRO A 50 12.45 -1.81 -3.19
N TYR A 51 12.92 -1.97 -4.42
CA TYR A 51 12.15 -2.56 -5.50
C TYR A 51 11.82 -4.02 -5.14
N SER A 52 10.65 -4.30 -4.57
CA SER A 52 10.13 -5.66 -4.52
C SER A 52 9.34 -5.90 -5.81
N ALA A 53 9.95 -6.63 -6.74
CA ALA A 53 9.33 -7.04 -8.00
C ALA A 53 8.20 -8.08 -7.82
N ASN A 54 7.58 -8.14 -6.63
CA ASN A 54 6.51 -9.06 -6.29
C ASN A 54 5.22 -8.26 -6.06
N THR A 55 4.74 -7.57 -7.09
CA THR A 55 3.29 -7.48 -7.23
C THR A 55 2.80 -8.92 -7.26
N ALA A 56 1.99 -9.33 -6.27
CA ALA A 56 1.25 -10.57 -6.35
C ALA A 56 0.30 -10.42 -7.55
N TYR A 57 0.82 -10.77 -8.73
CA TYR A 57 0.11 -10.73 -9.99
C TYR A 57 -0.88 -11.90 -9.94
N LEU A 58 -2.03 -11.67 -9.29
CA LEU A 58 -3.13 -12.62 -9.33
C LEU A 58 -3.82 -12.41 -10.69
N ASN A 59 -3.23 -12.98 -11.75
CA ASN A 59 -3.97 -13.20 -12.98
C ASN A 59 -5.12 -14.16 -12.63
N THR A 60 -6.35 -13.69 -12.85
CA THR A 60 -7.51 -14.58 -13.00
C THR A 60 -7.76 -14.76 -14.48
#